data_AF-A0A4S2A6Y8-F1
#
_entry.id   AF-A0A4S2A6Y8-F1
#
_cell.length_a   1.000
_cell.length_b   1.000
_cell.length_c   1.000
_cell.angle_alpha   90.00
_cell.angle_beta   90.00
_cell.angle_gamma   90.00
#
_symmetry.space_group_name_H-M   'P 1'
#
loop_
_entity.id
_entity.type
_entity.pdbx_description
1 polymer ?
#
loop_
_entity_poly.entity_id
_entity_poly.type
_entity_poly.pdbx_seq_one_letter_code
_entity_poly.pdbx_strand_id
1 'polypeptide(L)'
;MQDLFLKTERQIDEAIEEFKKKGLLDADCNLFREDMLFGIPIEIASRYMTSDLSTTEKKLISKAIRSRYPEEIIELMLSGDMDNHKMEAMLQAYESGVSVEDVLDIAKNNSDAYSMSEAFAKLKETLNHATESIQSEPEIPEELKEMLTKLSNLMDGIGENSKHYDELLQKLDGMNHEEPSDAVNALKDQLNAKDEKISSLEDEIKGKNQQIMDITNQLKDKEQEANYSSKSNEDLEQQLSDQQDKLNNALNRANALENEVKKLNKQIETLKELPV
;
A
#
# COMPACT_ATOMS: atom_id res chain seq x y z
N MET A 1 15.31 -1.70 16.34
CA MET A 1 16.03 -2.12 15.11
C MET A 1 15.08 -2.41 13.94
N GLN A 2 13.88 -1.80 13.89
CA GLN A 2 12.98 -1.88 12.73
C GLN A 2 12.88 -0.54 11.96
N ASP A 3 13.34 0.57 12.54
CA ASP A 3 13.21 1.92 11.97
C ASP A 3 14.36 2.36 11.05
N LEU A 4 15.24 1.45 10.61
CA LEU A 4 16.40 1.82 9.77
C LEU A 4 16.34 1.29 8.32
N PHE A 5 15.29 0.55 7.94
CA PHE A 5 15.16 -0.07 6.62
C PHE A 5 13.87 0.26 5.87
N LEU A 6 13.03 1.16 6.38
CA LEU A 6 11.94 1.77 5.62
C LEU A 6 12.20 3.27 5.46
N LYS A 7 13.09 3.67 4.55
CA LYS A 7 12.78 4.88 3.76
C LYS A 7 11.52 4.50 2.97
N THR A 8 10.41 5.10 3.35
CA THR A 8 9.05 4.63 3.05
C THR A 8 8.79 4.63 1.55
N GLU A 9 8.04 3.65 1.03
CA GLU A 9 7.54 3.59 -0.36
C GLU A 9 7.01 4.95 -0.85
N ARG A 10 6.38 5.70 0.07
CA ARG A 10 5.95 7.08 -0.11
C ARG A 10 7.06 8.06 -0.55
N GLN A 11 8.26 7.97 0.02
CA GLN A 11 9.41 8.81 -0.35
C GLN A 11 9.94 8.47 -1.74
N ILE A 12 9.87 7.19 -2.14
CA ILE A 12 10.25 6.74 -3.49
C ILE A 12 9.28 7.34 -4.50
N ASP A 13 7.98 7.25 -4.25
CA ASP A 13 6.96 7.80 -5.14
C ASP A 13 7.00 9.35 -5.20
N GLU A 14 7.21 10.03 -4.06
CA GLU A 14 7.41 11.48 -4.03
C GLU A 14 8.61 11.91 -4.90
N ALA A 15 9.73 11.18 -4.84
CA ALA A 15 10.92 11.45 -5.65
C ALA A 15 10.69 11.18 -7.14
N ILE A 16 10.02 10.08 -7.49
CA ILE A 16 9.67 9.74 -8.88
C ILE A 16 8.76 10.82 -9.48
N GLU A 17 7.77 11.31 -8.73
CA GLU A 17 6.91 12.41 -9.19
C GLU A 17 7.68 13.72 -9.40
N GLU A 18 8.71 14.00 -8.59
CA GLU A 18 9.61 15.13 -8.81
C GLU A 18 10.44 14.95 -10.09
N PHE A 19 10.98 13.75 -10.33
CA PHE A 19 11.75 13.45 -11.54
C PHE A 19 10.90 13.52 -12.81
N LYS A 20 9.67 13.02 -12.78
CA LYS A 20 8.73 13.15 -13.90
C LYS A 20 8.44 14.60 -14.26
N LYS A 21 8.27 15.47 -13.26
CA LYS A 21 8.12 16.92 -13.48
C LYS A 21 9.36 17.54 -14.15
N LYS A 22 10.54 16.96 -13.95
CA LYS A 22 11.80 17.36 -14.60
C LYS A 22 12.02 16.70 -15.97
N GLY A 23 11.06 15.92 -16.47
CA GLY A 23 11.12 15.29 -17.79
C GLY A 23 11.86 13.94 -17.83
N LEU A 24 12.06 13.30 -16.68
CA LEU A 24 12.67 11.97 -16.63
C LEU A 24 11.76 10.92 -17.28
N LEU A 25 12.34 9.99 -18.03
CA LEU A 25 11.61 8.94 -18.73
C LEU A 25 11.02 7.90 -17.76
N ASP A 26 9.92 7.27 -18.13
CA ASP A 26 9.29 6.21 -17.32
C ASP A 26 10.24 5.02 -17.10
N ALA A 27 11.09 4.70 -18.08
CA ALA A 27 12.10 3.65 -17.97
C ALA A 27 13.14 3.97 -16.87
N ASP A 28 13.55 5.23 -16.76
CA ASP A 28 14.49 5.68 -15.72
C ASP A 28 13.81 5.72 -14.34
N CYS A 29 12.51 6.06 -14.28
CA CYS A 29 11.73 6.01 -13.04
C CYS A 29 11.60 4.58 -12.51
N ASN A 30 11.40 3.61 -13.40
CA ASN A 30 11.37 2.20 -13.04
C ASN A 30 12.73 1.73 -12.52
N LEU A 31 13.81 2.08 -13.22
CA LEU A 31 15.17 1.78 -12.79
C LEU A 31 15.46 2.37 -11.40
N PHE A 32 15.10 3.64 -11.16
CA PHE A 32 15.28 4.28 -9.86
C PHE A 32 14.50 3.54 -8.76
N ARG A 33 13.26 3.13 -9.02
CA ARG A 33 12.47 2.34 -8.07
C ARG A 33 13.17 1.01 -7.73
N GLU A 34 13.64 0.29 -8.74
CA GLU A 34 14.38 -0.96 -8.53
C GLU A 34 15.65 -0.75 -7.71
N ASP A 35 16.39 0.33 -7.97
CA ASP A 35 17.60 0.68 -7.23
C ASP A 35 17.30 0.98 -5.76
N MET A 36 16.20 1.69 -5.47
CA MET A 36 15.75 1.93 -4.10
C MET A 36 15.36 0.64 -3.38
N LEU A 37 14.65 -0.27 -4.08
CA LEU A 37 14.26 -1.56 -3.53
C LEU A 37 15.47 -2.48 -3.30
N PHE A 38 16.50 -2.37 -4.14
CA PHE A 38 17.78 -3.05 -3.92
C PHE A 38 18.56 -2.48 -2.72
N GLY A 39 18.21 -1.28 -2.25
CA GLY A 39 18.84 -0.62 -1.11
C GLY A 39 19.94 0.37 -1.48
N ILE A 40 20.01 0.81 -2.74
CA ILE A 40 20.86 1.94 -3.12
C ILE A 40 20.30 3.20 -2.43
N PRO A 41 21.13 4.02 -1.75
CA PRO A 41 20.68 5.27 -1.17
C PRO A 41 20.11 6.22 -2.23
N ILE A 42 18.99 6.88 -1.92
CA ILE A 42 18.35 7.87 -2.80
C ILE A 42 19.33 8.95 -3.27
N GLU A 43 20.25 9.36 -2.41
CA GLU A 43 21.25 10.37 -2.72
C GLU A 43 22.20 9.91 -3.84
N ILE A 44 22.57 8.62 -3.84
CA ILE A 44 23.43 8.01 -4.86
C ILE A 44 22.64 7.80 -6.16
N ALA A 45 21.44 7.22 -6.08
CA ALA A 45 20.62 6.99 -7.25
C ALA A 45 20.22 8.28 -7.97
N SER A 46 19.94 9.34 -7.20
CA SER A 46 19.60 10.66 -7.74
C SER A 46 20.73 11.27 -8.58
N ARG A 47 22.01 10.95 -8.30
CA ARG A 47 23.14 11.49 -9.08
C ARG A 47 23.03 11.10 -10.55
N TYR A 48 23.02 9.80 -10.88
CA TYR A 48 22.95 9.39 -12.28
C TYR A 48 21.55 9.58 -12.90
N MET A 49 20.49 9.67 -12.11
CA MET A 49 19.15 9.97 -12.64
C MET A 49 19.02 11.40 -13.15
N THR A 50 19.69 12.35 -12.48
CA THR A 50 19.66 13.77 -12.85
C THR A 50 20.75 14.20 -13.82
N SER A 51 21.75 13.35 -14.06
CA SER A 51 22.78 13.58 -15.07
C SER A 51 22.23 13.49 -16.50
N ASP A 52 22.92 14.16 -17.43
CA ASP A 52 22.66 14.11 -18.88
C ASP A 52 23.21 12.81 -19.48
N LEU A 53 22.72 11.69 -18.96
CA LEU A 53 23.07 10.33 -19.38
C LEU A 53 21.87 9.70 -20.07
N SER A 54 22.13 8.86 -21.06
CA SER A 54 21.12 8.00 -21.66
C SER A 54 20.63 6.93 -20.67
N THR A 55 19.43 6.39 -20.91
CA THR A 55 18.88 5.29 -20.11
C THR A 55 19.82 4.09 -20.04
N THR A 56 20.58 3.82 -21.11
CA THR A 56 21.57 2.72 -21.14
C THR A 56 22.76 3.01 -20.21
N GLU A 57 23.29 4.23 -20.21
CA GLU A 57 24.41 4.63 -19.32
C GLU A 57 23.96 4.58 -17.86
N LYS A 58 22.74 5.05 -17.56
CA LYS A 58 22.14 4.95 -16.21
C LYS A 58 22.04 3.50 -15.73
N LYS A 59 21.65 2.57 -16.62
CA LYS A 59 21.61 1.14 -16.31
C LYS A 59 22.99 0.56 -16.06
N LEU A 60 24.01 0.97 -16.82
CA LEU A 60 25.39 0.53 -16.60
C LEU A 60 25.92 1.01 -15.24
N ILE A 61 25.65 2.26 -14.87
CA ILE A 61 26.03 2.79 -13.54
C ILE A 61 25.29 2.07 -12.42
N SER A 62 23.97 1.88 -12.55
CA SER A 62 23.18 1.11 -11.59
C SER A 62 23.76 -0.30 -11.41
N LYS A 63 24.07 -1.01 -12.51
CA LYS A 63 24.70 -2.33 -12.48
C LYS A 63 26.06 -2.29 -11.77
N ALA A 64 26.91 -1.32 -12.08
CA ALA A 64 28.22 -1.18 -11.45
C ALA A 64 28.12 -0.99 -9.93
N ILE A 65 27.17 -0.16 -9.47
CA ILE A 65 26.90 0.04 -8.04
C ILE A 65 26.38 -1.24 -7.37
N ARG A 66 25.40 -1.92 -7.98
CA ARG A 66 24.84 -3.17 -7.45
C ARG A 66 25.91 -4.27 -7.34
N SER A 67 26.84 -4.32 -8.30
CA SER A 67 27.98 -5.23 -8.33
C SER A 67 29.17 -4.77 -7.47
N ARG A 68 29.04 -3.67 -6.73
CA ARG A 68 30.07 -3.12 -5.82
C ARG A 68 31.41 -2.83 -6.50
N TYR A 69 31.36 -2.26 -7.70
CA TYR A 69 32.55 -1.75 -8.35
C TYR A 69 33.22 -0.66 -7.51
N PRO A 70 34.55 -0.48 -7.65
CA PRO A 70 35.27 0.62 -7.00
C PRO A 70 34.65 1.98 -7.29
N GLU A 71 34.60 2.84 -6.28
CA GLU A 71 33.99 4.18 -6.37
C GLU A 71 34.65 5.01 -7.47
N GLU A 72 35.96 4.84 -7.68
CA GLU A 72 36.72 5.56 -8.70
C GLU A 72 36.24 5.25 -10.13
N ILE A 73 35.82 4.00 -10.37
CA ILE A 73 35.25 3.58 -11.66
C ILE A 73 33.87 4.19 -11.84
N ILE A 74 33.05 4.18 -10.79
CA ILE A 74 31.69 4.75 -10.80
C ILE A 74 31.75 6.27 -11.02
N GLU A 75 32.66 6.96 -10.34
CA GLU A 75 32.89 8.40 -10.51
C GLU A 75 33.30 8.77 -11.93
N LEU A 76 34.15 7.95 -12.57
CA LEU A 76 34.53 8.16 -13.96
C LEU A 76 33.33 7.99 -14.90
N MET A 77 32.45 7.02 -14.65
CA MET A 77 31.21 6.87 -15.43
C MET A 77 30.24 8.04 -15.23
N LEU A 78 30.21 8.62 -14.03
CA LEU A 78 29.38 9.77 -13.70
C LEU A 78 29.89 11.10 -14.29
N SER A 79 31.14 11.16 -14.78
CA SER A 79 31.70 12.40 -15.35
C SER A 79 31.00 12.84 -16.64
N GLY A 80 30.34 11.92 -17.34
CA GLY A 80 29.63 12.18 -18.60
C GLY A 80 30.52 12.17 -19.85
N ASP A 81 31.83 11.94 -19.70
CA ASP A 81 32.79 11.91 -20.83
C ASP A 81 32.88 10.53 -21.52
N MET A 82 32.17 9.54 -21.00
CA MET A 82 32.15 8.18 -21.51
C MET A 82 30.78 7.83 -22.07
N ASP A 83 30.78 7.32 -23.31
CA ASP A 83 29.59 6.71 -23.89
C ASP A 83 29.39 5.28 -23.37
N ASN A 84 28.21 4.72 -23.66
CA ASN A 84 27.84 3.33 -23.39
C ASN A 84 28.95 2.31 -23.69
N HIS A 85 29.61 2.40 -24.85
CA HIS A 85 30.59 1.40 -25.27
C HIS A 85 31.90 1.50 -24.48
N LYS A 86 32.32 2.72 -24.13
CA LYS A 86 33.48 2.94 -23.26
C LYS A 86 33.22 2.42 -21.85
N MET A 87 32.02 2.68 -21.32
CA MET A 87 31.59 2.15 -20.03
C MET A 87 31.65 0.62 -20.02
N GLU A 88 31.10 -0.05 -21.05
CA GLU A 88 31.14 -1.51 -21.17
C GLU A 88 32.57 -2.06 -21.26
N ALA A 89 33.42 -1.48 -22.11
CA ALA A 89 34.81 -1.91 -22.26
C ALA A 89 35.60 -1.80 -20.94
N MET A 90 35.37 -0.72 -20.19
CA MET A 90 35.99 -0.49 -18.89
C MET A 90 35.54 -1.51 -17.85
N LEU A 91 34.23 -1.75 -17.74
CA LEU A 91 33.67 -2.73 -16.80
C LEU A 91 34.18 -4.15 -17.12
N GLN A 92 34.20 -4.53 -18.40
CA GLN A 92 34.71 -5.83 -18.85
C GLN A 92 36.20 -6.02 -18.57
N ALA A 93 37.00 -4.96 -18.70
CA ALA A 93 38.43 -5.01 -18.39
C ALA A 93 38.66 -5.26 -16.89
N TYR A 94 37.90 -4.58 -16.03
CA TYR A 94 37.95 -4.81 -14.60
C TYR A 94 37.51 -6.25 -14.22
N GLU A 95 36.41 -6.74 -14.80
CA GLU A 95 35.95 -8.13 -14.62
C GLU A 95 36.97 -9.16 -15.09
N SER A 96 37.82 -8.77 -16.05
CA SER A 96 38.93 -9.60 -16.56
C SER A 96 40.17 -9.63 -15.66
N GLY A 97 40.16 -8.90 -14.54
CA GLY A 97 41.25 -8.86 -13.55
C GLY A 97 42.29 -7.76 -13.78
N VAL A 98 42.03 -6.79 -14.65
CA VAL A 98 42.90 -5.61 -14.81
C VAL A 98 42.77 -4.73 -13.56
N SER A 99 43.90 -4.18 -13.08
CA SER A 99 43.91 -3.35 -11.87
C SER A 99 43.08 -2.08 -12.04
N VAL A 100 42.51 -1.56 -10.95
CA VAL A 100 41.72 -0.32 -10.99
C VAL A 100 42.54 0.84 -11.55
N GLU A 101 43.82 0.93 -11.19
CA GLU A 101 44.74 1.98 -11.65
C GLU A 101 44.91 1.93 -13.18
N ASP A 102 45.20 0.75 -13.73
CA ASP A 102 45.36 0.55 -15.17
C ASP A 102 44.04 0.79 -15.93
N VAL A 103 42.90 0.38 -15.36
CA VAL A 103 41.58 0.63 -15.94
C VAL A 103 41.32 2.13 -16.06
N LEU A 104 41.58 2.89 -15.01
CA LEU A 104 41.40 4.35 -15.00
C LEU A 104 42.36 5.04 -15.97
N ASP A 105 43.61 4.62 -16.02
CA ASP A 105 44.62 5.22 -16.90
C ASP A 105 44.31 4.95 -18.38
N ILE A 106 43.95 3.72 -18.73
CA ILE A 106 43.56 3.38 -20.11
C ILE A 106 42.28 4.13 -20.49
N ALA A 107 41.29 4.20 -19.60
CA ALA A 107 40.03 4.91 -19.86
C ALA A 107 40.24 6.42 -20.08
N LYS A 108 41.14 7.07 -19.32
CA LYS A 108 41.44 8.51 -19.48
C LYS A 108 42.25 8.83 -20.73
N ASN A 109 43.14 7.91 -21.14
CA ASN A 109 44.09 8.17 -22.23
C ASN A 109 43.59 7.75 -23.62
N ASN A 110 42.47 7.04 -23.72
CA ASN A 110 41.93 6.57 -24.99
C ASN A 110 40.63 7.30 -25.37
N SER A 111 40.54 7.73 -26.63
CA SER A 111 39.43 8.55 -27.11
C SER A 111 38.15 7.77 -27.43
N ASP A 112 38.23 6.46 -27.63
CA ASP A 112 37.13 5.60 -28.08
C ASP A 112 37.23 4.18 -27.49
N ALA A 113 36.09 3.46 -27.49
CA ALA A 113 35.97 2.14 -26.89
C ALA A 113 36.82 1.05 -27.57
N TYR A 114 37.08 1.19 -28.87
CA TYR A 114 37.89 0.23 -29.61
C TYR A 114 39.36 0.33 -29.17
N SER A 115 39.89 1.55 -29.12
CA SER A 115 41.25 1.83 -28.65
C SER A 115 41.45 1.37 -27.20
N MET A 116 40.45 1.57 -26.32
CA MET A 116 40.44 1.02 -24.96
C MET A 116 40.51 -0.51 -24.95
N SER A 117 39.64 -1.17 -25.71
CA SER A 117 39.59 -2.64 -25.77
C SER A 117 40.90 -3.24 -26.29
N GLU A 118 41.52 -2.62 -27.29
CA GLU A 118 42.83 -3.03 -27.81
C GLU A 118 43.95 -2.84 -26.77
N ALA A 119 43.93 -1.73 -26.04
CA ALA A 119 44.88 -1.46 -24.96
C ALA A 119 44.75 -2.48 -23.82
N PHE A 120 43.52 -2.81 -23.41
CA PHE A 120 43.26 -3.84 -22.40
C PHE A 120 43.69 -5.24 -22.86
N ALA A 121 43.44 -5.59 -24.13
CA ALA A 121 43.89 -6.85 -24.70
C ALA A 121 45.42 -6.99 -24.67
N LYS A 122 46.15 -5.96 -25.08
CA LYS A 122 47.63 -5.92 -25.03
C LYS A 122 48.17 -6.01 -23.61
N LEU A 123 47.54 -5.32 -22.66
CA LEU A 123 47.93 -5.39 -21.26
C LEU A 123 47.74 -6.81 -20.71
N LYS A 124 46.62 -7.45 -21.04
CA LYS A 124 46.32 -8.82 -20.64
C LYS A 124 47.30 -9.83 -21.24
N GLU A 125 47.66 -9.70 -22.52
CA GLU A 125 48.70 -10.53 -23.14
C GLU A 125 50.06 -10.37 -22.43
N THR A 126 50.41 -9.13 -22.08
CA THR A 126 51.67 -8.84 -21.37
C THR A 126 51.68 -9.46 -19.96
N LEU A 127 50.56 -9.37 -19.23
CA LEU A 127 50.41 -9.98 -17.91
C LEU A 127 50.46 -11.51 -17.98
N ASN A 128 49.83 -12.11 -18.99
CA ASN A 128 49.88 -13.56 -19.21
C ASN A 128 51.31 -14.03 -19.53
N HIS A 129 52.03 -13.34 -20.42
CA HIS A 129 53.41 -13.68 -20.70
C HIS A 129 54.35 -13.47 -19.50
N ALA A 130 54.10 -12.45 -18.67
CA ALA A 130 54.84 -12.24 -17.44
C ALA A 130 54.58 -13.36 -16.41
N THR A 131 53.34 -13.81 -16.25
CA THR A 131 52.98 -14.92 -15.36
C THR A 131 53.54 -16.27 -15.84
N GLU A 132 53.53 -16.54 -17.14
CA GLU A 132 54.18 -17.72 -17.73
C GLU A 132 55.71 -17.69 -17.55
N SER A 133 56.32 -16.51 -17.66
CA SER A 133 57.77 -16.32 -17.47
C SER A 133 58.18 -16.51 -16.00
N ILE A 134 57.36 -16.03 -15.06
CA ILE A 134 57.52 -16.28 -13.61
C ILE A 134 57.47 -17.79 -13.33
N GLN A 135 56.50 -18.53 -13.90
CA GLN A 135 56.41 -19.99 -13.70
C GLN A 135 57.61 -20.78 -14.24
N SER A 136 58.41 -20.20 -15.15
CA SER A 136 59.54 -20.85 -15.82
C SER A 136 60.92 -20.40 -15.33
N GLU A 137 61.01 -19.46 -14.37
CA GLU A 137 62.26 -19.09 -13.72
C GLU A 137 62.67 -20.11 -12.61
N PRO A 138 63.94 -20.53 -12.55
CA PRO A 138 64.40 -21.61 -11.66
C PRO A 138 64.55 -21.22 -10.18
N GLU A 139 64.20 -19.99 -9.79
CA GLU A 139 64.50 -19.42 -8.47
C GLU A 139 63.28 -18.83 -7.72
N ILE A 140 62.06 -19.24 -8.06
CA ILE A 140 60.91 -18.90 -7.20
C ILE A 140 60.89 -19.86 -5.99
N PRO A 141 60.96 -19.36 -4.74
CA PRO A 141 60.78 -20.18 -3.55
C PRO A 141 59.52 -21.03 -3.66
N GLU A 142 59.60 -22.33 -3.34
CA GLU A 142 58.45 -23.25 -3.50
C GLU A 142 57.19 -22.79 -2.78
N GLU A 143 57.34 -22.04 -1.69
CA GLU A 143 56.24 -21.41 -0.95
C GLU A 143 55.41 -20.45 -1.82
N LEU A 144 56.05 -19.70 -2.72
CA LEU A 144 55.38 -18.80 -3.65
C LEU A 144 54.70 -19.56 -4.80
N LYS A 145 55.29 -20.66 -5.28
CA LYS A 145 54.65 -21.54 -6.26
C LYS A 145 53.42 -22.24 -5.70
N GLU A 146 53.50 -22.73 -4.46
CA GLU A 146 52.38 -23.35 -3.75
C GLU A 146 51.26 -22.32 -3.48
N MET A 147 51.64 -21.08 -3.17
CA MET A 147 50.69 -19.98 -2.99
C MET A 147 49.99 -19.61 -4.30
N LEU A 148 50.73 -19.54 -5.42
CA LEU A 148 50.19 -19.30 -6.76
C LEU A 148 49.20 -20.38 -7.20
N THR A 149 49.52 -21.66 -6.97
CA THR A 149 48.61 -22.77 -7.27
C THR A 149 47.36 -22.74 -6.40
N LYS A 150 47.48 -22.42 -5.11
CA LYS A 150 46.32 -22.22 -4.23
C LYS A 150 45.45 -21.05 -4.70
N LEU A 151 46.06 -19.93 -5.08
CA LEU A 151 45.37 -18.76 -5.63
C LEU A 151 44.61 -19.09 -6.91
N SER A 152 45.25 -19.81 -7.84
CA SER A 152 44.62 -20.25 -9.09
C SER A 152 43.39 -21.12 -8.82
N ASN A 153 43.51 -22.14 -7.97
CA ASN A 153 42.39 -23.02 -7.62
C ASN A 153 41.23 -22.25 -6.93
N LEU A 154 41.56 -21.26 -6.09
CA LEU A 154 40.57 -20.40 -5.43
C LEU A 154 39.86 -19.51 -6.46
N MET A 155 40.60 -19.00 -7.44
CA MET A 155 40.08 -18.17 -8.52
C MET A 155 39.15 -18.96 -9.44
N ASP A 156 39.51 -20.20 -9.78
CA ASP A 156 38.66 -21.13 -10.54
C ASP A 156 37.36 -21.43 -9.77
N GLY A 157 37.46 -21.70 -8.46
CA GLY A 157 36.29 -21.91 -7.61
C GLY A 157 35.39 -20.68 -7.47
N ILE A 158 35.95 -19.46 -7.46
CA ILE A 158 35.19 -18.21 -7.51
C ILE A 158 34.48 -18.07 -8.87
N GLY A 159 35.14 -18.41 -9.97
CA GLY A 159 34.54 -18.38 -11.31
C GLY A 159 33.37 -19.36 -11.46
N GLU A 160 33.50 -20.58 -10.95
CA GLU A 160 32.40 -21.55 -10.90
C GLU A 160 31.23 -21.06 -10.03
N ASN A 161 31.52 -20.52 -8.85
CA ASN A 161 30.49 -19.93 -7.99
C ASN A 161 29.79 -18.75 -8.66
N SER A 162 30.53 -17.87 -9.34
CA SER A 162 29.95 -16.73 -10.07
C SER A 162 28.96 -17.18 -11.14
N LYS A 163 29.32 -18.19 -11.95
CA LYS A 163 28.38 -18.78 -12.91
C LYS A 163 27.14 -19.34 -12.23
N HIS A 164 27.30 -19.97 -11.08
CA HIS A 164 26.16 -20.49 -10.33
C HIS A 164 25.25 -19.38 -9.79
N TYR A 165 25.83 -18.26 -9.36
CA TYR A 165 25.06 -17.06 -8.99
C TYR A 165 24.32 -16.44 -10.18
N ASP A 166 24.93 -16.37 -11.37
CA ASP A 166 24.28 -15.88 -12.59
C ASP A 166 23.09 -16.77 -13.00
N GLU A 167 23.26 -18.10 -12.95
CA GLU A 167 22.18 -19.07 -13.18
C GLU A 167 21.03 -18.91 -12.18
N LEU A 168 21.36 -18.66 -10.91
CA LEU A 168 20.36 -18.40 -9.86
C LEU A 168 19.64 -17.08 -10.10
N LEU A 169 20.36 -16.01 -10.46
CA LEU A 169 19.77 -14.71 -10.79
C LEU A 169 18.84 -14.83 -12.01
N GLN A 170 19.24 -15.54 -13.05
CA GLN A 170 18.42 -15.78 -14.23
C GLN A 170 17.15 -16.58 -13.91
N LYS A 171 17.25 -17.58 -13.02
CA LYS A 171 16.06 -18.32 -12.52
C LYS A 171 15.15 -17.43 -11.68
N LEU A 172 15.72 -16.58 -10.82
CA LEU A 172 14.96 -15.66 -9.99
C LEU A 172 14.22 -14.62 -10.84
N ASP A 173 14.89 -14.11 -11.88
CA ASP A 173 14.32 -13.19 -12.86
C ASP A 173 13.19 -13.86 -13.65
N GLY A 174 13.39 -15.11 -14.08
CA GLY A 174 12.35 -15.94 -14.68
C GLY A 174 11.13 -16.12 -13.77
N MET A 175 11.33 -16.37 -12.47
CA MET A 175 10.25 -16.49 -11.48
C MET A 175 9.51 -15.17 -11.23
N ASN A 176 10.21 -14.02 -11.32
CA ASN A 176 9.58 -12.69 -11.23
C ASN A 176 8.75 -12.34 -12.48
N HIS A 177 9.07 -12.95 -13.62
CA HIS A 177 8.39 -12.74 -14.90
C HIS A 177 7.33 -13.81 -15.24
N GLU A 178 7.26 -14.90 -14.49
CA GLU A 178 6.14 -15.84 -14.58
C GLU A 178 4.87 -15.13 -14.10
N GLU A 179 3.89 -14.98 -15.00
CA GLU A 179 2.56 -14.50 -14.63
C GLU A 179 2.03 -15.34 -13.46
N PRO A 180 1.29 -14.73 -12.51
CA PRO A 180 0.66 -15.47 -11.44
C PRO A 180 -0.10 -16.65 -12.05
N SER A 181 0.18 -17.87 -11.57
CA SER A 181 -0.49 -19.10 -12.02
C SER A 181 -1.98 -18.86 -12.21
N ASP A 182 -2.61 -19.51 -13.20
CA ASP A 182 -4.06 -19.47 -13.43
C ASP A 182 -4.87 -19.67 -12.13
N ALA A 183 -4.33 -20.44 -11.17
CA ALA A 183 -4.91 -20.61 -9.85
C ALA A 183 -4.93 -19.32 -9.01
N VAL A 184 -3.85 -18.54 -9.03
CA VAL A 184 -3.75 -17.25 -8.34
C VAL A 184 -4.68 -16.22 -8.97
N ASN A 185 -4.77 -16.17 -10.30
CA ASN A 185 -5.69 -15.28 -10.99
C ASN A 185 -7.15 -15.66 -10.71
N ALA A 186 -7.50 -16.94 -10.73
CA ALA A 186 -8.83 -17.41 -10.36
C ALA A 186 -9.20 -17.08 -8.90
N LEU A 187 -8.23 -17.16 -7.98
CA LEU A 187 -8.44 -16.73 -6.59
C LEU A 187 -8.64 -15.22 -6.47
N LYS A 188 -7.89 -14.43 -7.24
CA LYS A 188 -8.02 -12.97 -7.29
C LYS A 188 -9.39 -12.55 -7.83
N ASP A 189 -9.88 -13.19 -8.89
CA ASP A 189 -11.21 -12.94 -9.44
C ASP A 189 -12.31 -13.32 -8.45
N GLN A 190 -12.15 -14.46 -7.74
CA GLN A 190 -13.09 -14.84 -6.68
C GLN A 190 -13.09 -13.86 -5.51
N LEU A 191 -11.93 -13.30 -5.16
CA LEU A 191 -11.81 -12.30 -4.10
C LEU A 191 -12.54 -11.01 -4.51
N ASN A 192 -12.28 -10.50 -5.71
CA ASN A 192 -12.96 -9.32 -6.25
C ASN A 192 -14.48 -9.50 -6.29
N ALA A 193 -14.96 -10.65 -6.77
CA ALA A 193 -16.40 -10.95 -6.80
C ALA A 193 -17.02 -11.03 -5.39
N LYS A 194 -16.25 -11.48 -4.39
CA LYS A 194 -16.70 -11.45 -2.99
C LYS A 194 -16.73 -10.03 -2.43
N ASP A 195 -15.75 -9.20 -2.75
CA ASP A 195 -15.69 -7.81 -2.31
C ASP A 195 -16.85 -6.98 -2.88
N GLU A 196 -17.18 -7.16 -4.17
CA GLU A 196 -18.36 -6.55 -4.78
C GLU A 196 -19.65 -6.96 -4.07
N LYS A 197 -19.78 -8.26 -3.74
CA LYS A 197 -20.93 -8.77 -3.01
C LYS A 197 -21.01 -8.23 -1.58
N ILE A 198 -19.88 -8.09 -0.90
CA ILE A 198 -19.81 -7.47 0.44
C ILE A 198 -20.27 -6.02 0.36
N SER A 199 -19.77 -5.24 -0.60
CA SER A 199 -20.19 -3.85 -0.78
C SER A 199 -21.70 -3.72 -1.01
N SER A 200 -22.27 -4.59 -1.86
CA SER A 200 -23.72 -4.59 -2.09
C SER A 200 -24.53 -4.92 -0.83
N LEU A 201 -24.06 -5.87 -0.01
CA LEU A 201 -24.72 -6.23 1.25
C LEU A 201 -24.61 -5.10 2.28
N GLU A 202 -23.48 -4.40 2.34
CA GLU A 202 -23.30 -3.24 3.22
C GLU A 202 -24.29 -2.11 2.88
N ASP A 203 -24.51 -1.85 1.59
CA ASP A 203 -25.47 -0.84 1.15
C ASP A 203 -26.92 -1.25 1.44
N GLU A 204 -27.26 -2.53 1.28
CA GLU A 204 -28.57 -3.04 1.69
C GLU A 204 -28.80 -2.92 3.20
N ILE A 205 -27.78 -3.22 4.01
CA ILE A 205 -27.83 -3.07 5.47
C ILE A 205 -28.03 -1.60 5.86
N LYS A 206 -27.31 -0.67 5.24
CA LYS A 206 -27.50 0.78 5.46
C LYS A 206 -28.94 1.19 5.14
N GLY A 207 -29.48 0.75 4.00
CA GLY A 207 -30.85 1.03 3.60
C GLY A 207 -31.88 0.48 4.60
N LYS A 208 -31.72 -0.76 5.05
CA LYS A 208 -32.59 -1.37 6.06
C LYS A 208 -32.49 -0.67 7.42
N ASN A 209 -31.29 -0.27 7.84
CA ASN A 209 -31.12 0.48 9.08
C ASN A 209 -31.83 1.84 9.03
N GLN A 210 -31.78 2.53 7.90
CA GLN A 210 -32.54 3.76 7.71
C GLN A 210 -34.05 3.51 7.83
N GLN A 211 -34.57 2.47 7.19
CA GLN A 211 -35.99 2.10 7.30
C GLN A 211 -36.39 1.77 8.75
N ILE A 212 -35.53 1.07 9.50
CA ILE A 212 -35.77 0.76 10.92
C ILE A 212 -35.84 2.06 11.73
N MET A 213 -34.94 3.01 11.49
CA MET A 213 -34.97 4.31 12.18
C MET A 213 -36.26 5.08 11.89
N ASP A 214 -36.68 5.12 10.63
CA ASP A 214 -37.91 5.81 10.22
C ASP A 214 -39.15 5.17 10.87
N ILE A 215 -39.25 3.83 10.85
CA ILE A 215 -40.35 3.09 11.51
C ILE A 215 -40.33 3.32 13.02
N THR A 216 -39.14 3.33 13.64
CA THR A 216 -38.99 3.55 15.09
C THR A 216 -39.50 4.94 15.48
N ASN A 217 -39.20 5.96 14.68
CA ASN A 217 -39.70 7.32 14.91
C ASN A 217 -41.22 7.39 14.75
N GLN A 218 -41.77 6.80 13.69
CA GLN A 218 -43.23 6.75 13.49
C GLN A 218 -43.95 6.03 14.63
N LEU A 219 -43.38 4.94 15.15
CA LEU A 219 -43.94 4.19 16.26
C LEU A 219 -43.96 5.03 17.54
N LYS A 220 -42.88 5.78 17.80
CA LYS A 220 -42.80 6.71 18.93
C LYS A 220 -43.85 7.81 18.85
N ASP A 221 -44.06 8.39 17.68
CA ASP A 221 -45.08 9.42 17.46
C ASP A 221 -46.49 8.85 17.69
N LYS A 222 -46.76 7.65 17.15
CA LYS A 222 -48.04 6.95 17.36
C LYS A 222 -48.28 6.59 18.81
N GLU A 223 -47.25 6.18 19.55
CA GLU A 223 -47.35 5.89 20.98
C GLU A 223 -47.69 7.16 21.79
N GLN A 224 -47.12 8.31 21.41
CA GLN A 224 -47.49 9.59 22.03
C GLN A 224 -48.94 9.95 21.74
N GLU A 225 -49.40 9.86 20.49
CA GLU A 225 -50.81 10.10 20.12
C GLU A 225 -51.78 9.19 20.89
N ALA A 226 -51.44 7.90 21.05
CA ALA A 226 -52.24 6.94 21.81
C ALA A 226 -52.31 7.33 23.29
N ASN A 227 -51.19 7.75 23.88
CA ASN A 227 -51.15 8.21 25.28
C ASN A 227 -52.00 9.47 25.51
N TYR A 228 -51.97 10.43 24.57
CA TYR A 228 -52.87 11.60 24.65
C TYR A 228 -54.33 11.21 24.56
N SER A 229 -54.66 10.30 23.64
CA SER A 229 -56.03 9.81 23.46
C SER A 229 -56.52 9.04 24.69
N SER A 230 -55.67 8.23 25.32
CA SER A 230 -55.99 7.51 26.56
C SER A 230 -56.33 8.47 27.70
N LYS A 231 -55.50 9.48 27.94
CA LYS A 231 -55.75 10.50 28.97
C LYS A 231 -57.05 11.26 28.70
N SER A 232 -57.30 11.64 27.45
CA SER A 232 -58.54 12.31 27.09
C SER A 232 -59.77 11.41 27.32
N ASN A 233 -59.66 10.10 27.11
CA ASN A 233 -60.74 9.17 27.41
C ASN A 233 -60.95 9.02 28.91
N GLU A 234 -59.88 8.93 29.71
CA GLU A 234 -59.97 8.91 31.19
C GLU A 234 -60.69 10.16 31.72
N ASP A 235 -60.35 11.34 31.19
CA ASP A 235 -61.02 12.60 31.56
C ASP A 235 -62.51 12.59 31.19
N LEU A 236 -62.86 12.07 30.01
CA LEU A 236 -64.25 11.95 29.57
C LEU A 236 -65.04 10.93 30.41
N GLU A 237 -64.44 9.79 30.76
CA GLU A 237 -65.03 8.79 31.64
C GLU A 237 -65.32 9.37 33.03
N GLN A 238 -64.39 10.15 33.58
CA GLN A 238 -64.59 10.84 34.85
C GLN A 238 -65.74 11.87 34.76
N GLN A 239 -65.77 12.67 33.69
CA GLN A 239 -66.86 13.63 33.47
C GLN A 239 -68.23 12.95 33.35
N LEU A 240 -68.28 11.81 32.68
CA LEU A 240 -69.52 11.04 32.52
C LEU A 240 -69.99 10.47 33.87
N SER A 241 -69.07 9.94 34.68
CA SER A 241 -69.37 9.50 36.06
C SER A 241 -69.94 10.64 36.90
N ASP A 242 -69.29 11.81 36.91
CA ASP A 242 -69.74 12.98 37.66
C ASP A 242 -71.13 13.46 37.22
N GLN A 243 -71.41 13.42 35.92
CA GLN A 243 -72.73 13.76 35.39
C GLN A 243 -73.80 12.74 35.80
N GLN A 244 -73.44 11.46 35.81
CA GLN A 244 -74.35 10.38 36.21
C GLN A 244 -74.73 10.50 37.70
N ASP A 245 -73.78 10.85 38.56
CA ASP A 245 -74.04 11.15 39.97
C ASP A 245 -74.95 12.37 40.15
N LYS A 246 -74.71 13.45 39.40
CA LYS A 246 -75.60 14.63 39.41
C LYS A 246 -77.02 14.28 38.97
N LEU A 247 -77.17 13.46 37.93
CA LEU A 247 -78.46 13.01 37.44
C LEU A 247 -79.20 12.18 38.49
N ASN A 248 -78.53 11.20 39.11
CA ASN A 248 -79.09 10.37 40.18
C ASN A 248 -79.56 11.23 41.37
N ASN A 249 -78.75 12.20 41.77
CA ASN A 249 -79.12 13.13 42.84
C ASN A 249 -80.34 14.00 42.47
N ALA A 250 -80.40 14.50 41.24
CA ALA A 250 -81.54 15.27 40.75
C ALA A 250 -82.81 14.42 40.69
N LEU A 251 -82.72 13.17 40.23
CA LEU A 251 -83.82 12.22 40.18
C LEU A 251 -84.37 11.94 41.60
N ASN A 252 -83.48 11.68 42.57
CA ASN A 252 -83.87 11.47 43.96
C ASN A 252 -84.59 12.68 44.55
N ARG A 253 -84.10 13.90 44.24
CA ARG A 253 -84.76 15.14 44.67
C ARG A 253 -86.13 15.34 44.01
N ALA A 254 -86.25 15.03 42.72
CA ALA A 254 -87.52 15.11 42.00
C ALA A 254 -88.55 14.14 42.60
N ASN A 255 -88.15 12.90 42.89
CA ASN A 255 -89.00 11.91 43.55
C ASN A 255 -89.45 12.35 44.96
N ALA A 256 -88.56 12.97 45.73
CA ALA A 256 -88.89 13.52 47.05
C ALA A 256 -89.94 14.64 46.96
N LEU A 257 -89.74 15.59 46.04
CA LEU A 257 -90.69 16.66 45.77
C LEU A 257 -92.04 16.12 45.27
N GLU A 258 -92.05 15.11 44.41
CA GLU A 258 -93.28 14.47 43.92
C GLU A 258 -94.09 13.86 45.08
N ASN A 259 -93.42 13.19 46.01
CA ASN A 259 -94.05 12.64 47.20
C ASN A 259 -94.62 13.72 48.13
N GLU A 260 -93.89 14.84 48.28
CA GLU A 260 -94.35 15.99 49.05
C GLU A 260 -95.59 16.64 48.41
N VAL A 261 -95.59 16.85 47.09
CA VAL A 261 -96.74 17.33 46.32
C VAL A 261 -97.94 16.39 46.48
N LYS A 262 -97.74 15.06 46.37
CA LYS A 262 -98.81 14.08 46.62
C LYS A 262 -99.40 14.20 48.02
N LYS A 263 -98.56 14.43 49.04
CA LYS A 263 -99.01 14.60 50.44
C LYS A 263 -99.80 15.90 50.62
N LEU A 264 -99.31 17.01 50.07
CA LEU A 264 -100.00 18.31 50.11
C LEU A 264 -101.34 18.25 49.39
N ASN A 265 -101.42 17.60 48.23
CA ASN A 265 -102.67 17.43 47.50
C ASN A 265 -103.73 16.68 48.31
N LYS A 266 -103.34 15.58 48.99
CA LYS A 266 -104.25 14.87 49.91
C LYS A 266 -104.74 15.77 51.05
N GLN A 267 -103.85 16.59 51.62
CA GLN A 267 -104.25 17.54 52.68
C GLN A 267 -105.25 18.58 52.16
N ILE A 268 -105.02 19.12 50.96
CA ILE A 268 -105.96 20.06 50.32
C ILE A 268 -107.33 19.42 50.08
N GLU A 269 -107.37 18.16 49.61
CA GLU A 269 -108.64 17.42 49.46
C GLU A 269 -109.37 17.27 50.79
N THR A 270 -108.69 16.85 51.86
CA THR A 270 -109.32 16.73 53.19
C THR A 270 -109.83 18.07 53.74
N LEU A 271 -109.16 19.18 53.43
CA LEU A 271 -109.59 20.52 53.84
C LEU A 271 -110.82 21.01 53.06
N LYS A 272 -111.04 20.53 51.83
CA LYS A 272 -112.23 20.86 51.02
C LYS A 272 -113.48 20.10 51.48
N GLU A 273 -113.32 18.98 52.18
CA GLU A 273 -114.42 18.13 52.66
C GLU A 273 -114.90 18.48 54.08
N LEU A 274 -114.28 19.45 54.75
CA LEU A 274 -114.76 19.96 56.04
C LEU A 274 -116.03 20.82 55.83
N PRO A 275 -117.11 20.57 56.59
CA PRO A 275 -118.35 21.34 56.47
C PRO A 275 -118.15 22.78 56.97
N VAL A 276 -118.70 23.73 56.21
CA VAL A 276 -118.77 25.18 56.53
C VAL A 276 -119.68 25.42 57.73
#